data_AF-A0A7J2JSW1-F1
#
_entry.id   AF-A0A7J2JSW1-F1
#
_cell.length_a   1.000
_cell.length_b   1.000
_cell.length_c   1.000
_cell.angle_alpha   90.00
_cell.angle_beta   90.00
_cell.angle_gamma   90.00
#
_symmetry.space_group_name_H-M   'P 1'
#
loop_
_entity.id
_entity.type
_entity.pdbx_description
1 polymer ?
#
loop_
_entity_poly.entity_id
_entity_poly.type
_entity_poly.pdbx_seq_one_letter_code
_entity_poly.pdbx_strand_id
1 'polypeptide(L)'
;MTLKDSLFWLKLSLASLTGIIAGLIGLSATEGLTLFFFTDVAAGTAFLTWKKGAISEMGIYKAYREFIMTSFLAYFLLWTLTLNLAAGGVALYLAAPSTGVQELRPVIPSENFPYNVLWILNTTDETYTALVGSCAPRSEAARLRNLTASLRDEGLTLRTTVTVLRGSSVGLGWMNVTYQNETVELDVKGLGRLSLGVGEEVSADFGGYRLVAESLSVGPGRVNVTITVGPIPAETADFSAEKLGALISRVLVEENRYCVFEPETRTFKRTLRIGDAYVVVRG
;
A
#
# COMPACT_ATOMS: atom_id res chain seq x y z
N MET A 1 -27.50 -39.61 1.45
CA MET A 1 -26.49 -38.74 2.07
C MET A 1 -26.87 -38.58 3.54
N THR A 2 -25.97 -38.87 4.48
CA THR A 2 -26.34 -38.76 5.91
C THR A 2 -26.48 -37.29 6.31
N LEU A 3 -27.18 -37.00 7.43
CA LEU A 3 -27.26 -35.63 7.97
C LEU A 3 -25.86 -35.06 8.25
N LYS A 4 -24.95 -35.91 8.75
CA LYS A 4 -23.57 -35.55 9.04
C LYS A 4 -22.79 -35.18 7.78
N ASP A 5 -22.93 -35.95 6.71
CA ASP A 5 -22.30 -35.63 5.42
C ASP A 5 -22.85 -34.32 4.85
N SER A 6 -24.16 -34.12 4.97
CA SER A 6 -24.82 -32.91 4.48
C SER A 6 -24.32 -31.66 5.21
N LEU A 7 -24.16 -31.74 6.54
CA LEU A 7 -23.59 -30.67 7.36
C LEU A 7 -22.13 -30.39 6.98
N PHE A 8 -21.32 -31.45 6.82
CA PHE A 8 -19.92 -31.34 6.44
C PHE A 8 -19.75 -30.57 5.12
N TRP A 9 -20.45 -30.99 4.06
CA TRP A 9 -20.33 -30.37 2.75
C TRP A 9 -20.87 -28.94 2.73
N LEU A 10 -21.95 -28.65 3.46
CA LEU A 10 -22.47 -27.29 3.58
C LEU A 10 -21.46 -26.35 4.22
N LYS A 11 -20.93 -26.72 5.41
CA LYS A 11 -19.95 -25.89 6.12
C LYS A 11 -18.68 -25.72 5.31
N LEU A 12 -18.17 -26.80 4.71
CA LEU A 12 -16.96 -26.76 3.88
C LEU A 12 -17.15 -25.83 2.67
N SER A 13 -18.28 -25.91 1.97
CA SER A 13 -18.54 -25.11 0.77
C SER A 13 -18.71 -23.62 1.10
N LEU A 14 -19.47 -23.31 2.15
CA LEU A 14 -19.67 -21.93 2.60
C LEU A 14 -18.36 -21.33 3.11
N ALA A 15 -17.62 -22.05 3.96
CA ALA A 15 -16.32 -21.60 4.44
C ALA A 15 -15.33 -21.37 3.30
N SER A 16 -15.34 -22.24 2.28
CA SER A 16 -14.51 -22.10 1.10
C SER A 16 -14.85 -20.86 0.28
N LEU A 17 -16.14 -20.66 -0.02
CA LEU A 17 -16.63 -19.51 -0.78
C LEU A 17 -16.32 -18.19 -0.04
N THR A 18 -16.59 -18.15 1.26
CA THR A 18 -16.30 -16.98 2.10
C THR A 18 -14.79 -16.71 2.17
N GLY A 19 -13.95 -17.75 2.21
CA GLY A 19 -12.49 -17.61 2.16
C GLY A 19 -12.02 -16.93 0.87
N ILE A 20 -12.56 -17.34 -0.28
CA ILE A 20 -12.30 -16.70 -1.57
C ILE A 20 -12.71 -15.23 -1.53
N ILE A 21 -13.93 -14.93 -1.10
CA ILE A 21 -14.45 -13.55 -1.02
C ILE A 21 -13.58 -12.68 -0.09
N ALA A 22 -13.22 -13.20 1.08
CA ALA A 22 -12.36 -12.51 2.04
C ALA A 22 -10.98 -12.18 1.44
N GLY A 23 -10.43 -13.07 0.62
CA GLY A 23 -9.15 -12.84 -0.05
C GLY A 23 -9.24 -11.87 -1.20
N LEU A 24 -10.32 -11.92 -2.01
CA LEU A 24 -10.55 -10.95 -3.09
C LEU A 24 -10.70 -9.51 -2.57
N ILE A 25 -11.33 -9.34 -1.40
CA ILE A 25 -11.55 -8.03 -0.79
C ILE A 25 -10.32 -7.54 0.01
N GLY A 26 -9.37 -8.44 0.30
CA GLY A 26 -8.17 -8.08 1.06
C GLY A 26 -8.43 -7.83 2.56
N LEU A 27 -9.35 -8.58 3.17
CA LEU A 27 -9.72 -8.39 4.57
C LEU A 27 -8.51 -8.57 5.51
N SER A 28 -8.48 -7.80 6.59
CA SER A 28 -7.48 -7.95 7.66
C SER A 28 -7.72 -9.21 8.50
N ALA A 29 -6.72 -9.59 9.32
CA ALA A 29 -6.80 -10.79 10.18
C ALA A 29 -8.05 -10.80 11.08
N THR A 30 -8.38 -9.65 11.68
CA THR A 30 -9.54 -9.50 12.58
C THR A 30 -10.85 -9.59 11.83
N GLU A 31 -10.95 -8.94 10.66
CA GLU A 31 -12.15 -8.94 9.82
C GLU A 31 -12.43 -10.32 9.23
N GLY A 32 -11.42 -11.01 8.71
CA GLY A 32 -11.59 -12.35 8.15
C GLY A 32 -11.94 -13.40 9.20
N LEU A 33 -11.31 -13.36 10.39
CA LEU A 33 -11.71 -14.25 11.49
C LEU A 33 -13.17 -14.01 11.92
N THR A 34 -13.59 -12.74 12.00
CA THR A 34 -14.97 -12.39 12.34
C THR A 34 -15.95 -12.92 11.29
N LEU A 35 -15.61 -12.76 10.01
CA LEU A 35 -16.41 -13.25 8.89
C LEU A 35 -16.51 -14.78 8.88
N PHE A 36 -15.45 -15.49 9.25
CA PHE A 36 -15.48 -16.95 9.40
C PHE A 36 -16.48 -17.38 10.49
N PHE A 37 -16.39 -16.81 11.70
CA PHE A 37 -17.29 -17.17 12.80
C PHE A 37 -18.76 -16.87 12.44
N PHE A 38 -19.02 -15.73 11.81
CA PHE A 38 -20.36 -15.40 11.34
C PHE A 38 -20.87 -16.43 10.31
N THR A 39 -20.02 -16.82 9.36
CA THR A 39 -20.35 -17.81 8.34
C THR A 39 -20.65 -19.19 8.95
N ASP A 40 -19.85 -19.66 9.92
CA ASP A 40 -20.08 -20.96 10.56
C ASP A 40 -21.40 -20.98 11.35
N VAL A 41 -21.70 -19.91 12.08
CA VAL A 41 -22.96 -19.77 12.81
C VAL A 41 -24.15 -19.72 11.85
N ALA A 42 -24.03 -18.95 10.76
CA ALA A 42 -25.05 -18.87 9.72
C ALA A 42 -25.28 -20.22 9.03
N ALA A 43 -24.21 -20.95 8.71
CA ALA A 43 -24.27 -22.29 8.13
C ALA A 43 -24.97 -23.30 9.06
N GLY A 44 -24.62 -23.29 10.36
CA GLY A 44 -25.26 -24.11 11.37
C GLY A 44 -26.76 -23.80 11.51
N THR A 45 -27.10 -22.51 11.56
CA THR A 45 -28.50 -22.05 11.63
C THR A 45 -29.29 -22.46 10.39
N ALA A 46 -28.73 -22.25 9.19
CA ALA A 46 -29.35 -22.62 7.92
C ALA A 46 -29.55 -24.14 7.80
N PHE A 47 -28.61 -24.94 8.31
CA PHE A 47 -28.73 -26.40 8.32
C PHE A 47 -29.89 -26.87 9.22
N LEU A 48 -29.97 -26.32 10.44
CA LEU A 48 -31.01 -26.68 11.41
C LEU A 48 -32.40 -26.26 10.95
N THR A 49 -32.53 -25.13 10.23
CA THR A 49 -33.81 -24.69 9.66
C THR A 49 -34.21 -25.51 8.44
N TRP A 50 -33.24 -25.88 7.58
CA TRP A 50 -33.51 -26.65 6.37
C TRP A 50 -33.84 -28.12 6.67
N LYS A 51 -33.11 -28.75 7.60
CA LYS A 51 -33.31 -30.16 7.98
C LYS A 51 -34.05 -30.23 9.32
N LYS A 52 -35.39 -30.24 9.25
CA LYS A 52 -36.27 -30.25 10.43
C LYS A 52 -36.01 -31.40 11.43
N GLY A 53 -35.43 -32.52 11.01
CA GLY A 53 -35.02 -33.64 11.88
C GLY A 53 -33.59 -33.54 12.46
N ALA A 54 -32.80 -32.55 12.06
CA ALA A 54 -31.41 -32.42 12.49
C ALA A 54 -31.27 -32.10 13.99
N ILE A 55 -32.23 -31.35 14.55
CA ILE A 55 -32.24 -31.02 15.98
C ILE A 55 -32.45 -32.29 16.82
N SER A 56 -33.38 -33.16 16.42
CA SER A 56 -33.67 -34.40 17.15
C SER A 56 -32.59 -35.46 17.00
N GLU A 57 -31.92 -35.53 15.85
CA GLU A 57 -30.95 -36.60 15.56
C GLU A 57 -29.49 -36.23 15.90
N MET A 58 -29.05 -35.00 15.65
CA MET A 58 -27.67 -34.56 15.93
C MET A 58 -27.57 -33.70 17.18
N GLY A 59 -28.61 -32.93 17.50
CA GLY A 59 -28.59 -31.94 18.58
C GLY A 59 -27.89 -30.63 18.18
N ILE A 60 -28.33 -29.53 18.78
CA ILE A 60 -27.88 -28.17 18.46
C ILE A 60 -26.36 -28.02 18.65
N TYR A 61 -25.84 -28.48 19.80
CA TYR A 61 -24.42 -28.39 20.12
C TYR A 61 -23.54 -29.06 19.06
N LYS A 62 -23.97 -30.24 18.58
CA LYS A 62 -23.20 -31.01 17.60
C LYS A 62 -23.19 -30.34 16.23
N ALA A 63 -24.29 -29.71 15.83
CA ALA A 63 -24.38 -28.98 14.57
C ALA A 63 -23.40 -27.78 14.49
N TYR A 64 -23.17 -27.09 15.60
CA TYR A 64 -22.20 -25.99 15.67
C TYR A 64 -20.76 -26.48 15.86
N ARG A 65 -20.53 -27.48 16.72
CA ARG A 65 -19.17 -27.94 17.04
C ARG A 65 -18.55 -28.82 15.97
N GLU A 66 -19.32 -29.69 15.32
CA GLU A 66 -18.75 -30.59 14.32
C GLU A 66 -18.20 -29.81 13.12
N PHE A 67 -17.04 -30.26 12.65
CA PHE A 67 -16.36 -29.77 11.44
C PHE A 67 -15.92 -28.30 11.45
N ILE A 68 -15.99 -27.61 12.59
CA ILE A 68 -15.54 -26.21 12.70
C ILE A 68 -14.06 -26.07 12.32
N MET A 69 -13.19 -26.97 12.80
CA MET A 69 -11.75 -26.91 12.50
C MET A 69 -11.42 -27.22 11.04
N THR A 70 -12.11 -28.19 10.45
CA THR A 70 -11.90 -28.55 9.04
C THR A 70 -12.37 -27.43 8.11
N SER A 71 -13.51 -26.82 8.43
CA SER A 71 -14.05 -25.67 7.70
C SER A 71 -13.18 -24.44 7.88
N PHE A 72 -12.64 -24.23 9.08
CA PHE A 72 -11.67 -23.17 9.36
C PHE A 72 -10.40 -23.32 8.51
N LEU A 73 -9.85 -24.53 8.44
CA LEU A 73 -8.66 -24.79 7.63
C LEU A 73 -8.94 -24.54 6.14
N ALA A 74 -10.09 -24.97 5.62
CA ALA A 74 -10.48 -24.71 4.24
C ALA A 74 -10.67 -23.21 3.95
N TYR A 75 -11.36 -22.50 4.85
CA TYR A 75 -11.49 -21.05 4.81
C TYR A 75 -10.12 -20.37 4.76
N PHE A 76 -9.23 -20.73 5.69
CA PHE A 76 -7.91 -20.12 5.81
C PHE A 76 -7.03 -20.40 4.59
N LEU A 77 -7.03 -21.62 4.06
CA LEU A 77 -6.30 -21.98 2.85
C LEU A 77 -6.78 -21.19 1.64
N LEU A 78 -8.10 -21.10 1.44
CA LEU A 78 -8.64 -20.35 0.30
C LEU A 78 -8.49 -18.85 0.48
N TRP A 79 -8.61 -18.35 1.70
CA TRP A 79 -8.37 -16.94 2.00
C TRP A 79 -6.92 -16.55 1.69
N THR A 80 -5.94 -17.29 2.20
CA THR A 80 -4.53 -17.03 1.94
C THR A 80 -4.17 -17.22 0.46
N LEU A 81 -4.67 -18.27 -0.19
CA LEU A 81 -4.47 -18.47 -1.63
C LEU A 81 -5.03 -17.30 -2.43
N THR A 82 -6.26 -16.87 -2.12
CA THR A 82 -6.93 -15.81 -2.87
C THR A 82 -6.33 -14.44 -2.56
N LEU A 83 -5.88 -14.17 -1.34
CA LEU A 83 -5.08 -12.99 -1.02
C LEU A 83 -3.83 -12.92 -1.89
N ASN A 84 -3.09 -14.04 -2.02
CA ASN A 84 -1.89 -14.08 -2.86
C ASN A 84 -2.20 -13.88 -4.35
N LEU A 85 -3.34 -14.39 -4.84
CA LEU A 85 -3.77 -14.22 -6.22
C LEU A 85 -4.33 -12.82 -6.50
N ALA A 86 -5.11 -12.25 -5.57
CA ALA A 86 -5.85 -10.99 -5.73
C ALA A 86 -5.00 -9.76 -5.38
N ALA A 87 -4.08 -9.85 -4.43
CA ALA A 87 -3.19 -8.75 -4.04
C ALA A 87 -2.10 -8.44 -5.09
N GLY A 88 -2.19 -9.00 -6.30
CA GLY A 88 -1.28 -8.69 -7.40
C GLY A 88 0.08 -9.36 -7.28
N GLY A 89 0.10 -10.59 -6.74
CA GLY A 89 1.28 -11.43 -6.66
C GLY A 89 2.38 -10.88 -5.75
N VAL A 90 3.27 -11.76 -5.32
CA VAL A 90 4.56 -11.34 -4.77
C VAL A 90 5.33 -10.68 -5.91
N ALA A 91 5.54 -9.37 -5.84
CA ALA A 91 6.39 -8.68 -6.80
C ALA A 91 7.84 -9.12 -6.54
N LEU A 92 8.43 -9.78 -7.52
CA LEU A 92 9.80 -10.28 -7.48
C LEU A 92 10.65 -9.39 -8.37
N TYR A 93 11.65 -8.73 -7.80
CA TYR A 93 12.63 -7.98 -8.56
C TYR A 93 14.03 -8.53 -8.35
N LEU A 94 14.88 -8.44 -9.35
CA LEU A 94 16.30 -8.76 -9.23
C LEU A 94 17.11 -7.47 -9.04
N ALA A 95 18.01 -7.48 -8.07
CA ALA A 95 19.00 -6.42 -7.82
C ALA A 95 20.39 -7.02 -7.59
N ALA A 96 21.45 -6.37 -8.08
CA ALA A 96 22.82 -6.85 -7.88
C ALA A 96 23.30 -6.63 -6.43
N PRO A 97 24.18 -7.50 -5.88
CA PRO A 97 24.81 -7.40 -4.56
C PRO A 97 25.67 -6.16 -4.26
N SER A 98 25.73 -5.17 -5.15
CA SER A 98 26.70 -4.08 -5.08
C SER A 98 26.08 -2.82 -4.50
N THR A 99 26.81 -2.16 -3.59
CA THR A 99 26.47 -0.83 -3.09
C THR A 99 26.32 0.17 -4.23
N GLY A 100 25.35 1.08 -4.11
CA GLY A 100 25.02 2.07 -5.13
C GLY A 100 23.65 1.85 -5.76
N VAL A 101 23.38 2.56 -6.85
CA VAL A 101 22.10 2.49 -7.57
C VAL A 101 22.04 1.23 -8.40
N GLN A 102 20.97 0.46 -8.19
CA GLN A 102 20.67 -0.77 -8.90
C GLN A 102 19.31 -0.65 -9.56
N GLU A 103 19.26 -0.97 -10.85
CA GLU A 103 18.00 -1.07 -11.58
C GLU A 103 17.25 -2.33 -11.17
N LEU A 104 15.97 -2.16 -10.85
CA LEU A 104 15.09 -3.25 -10.51
C LEU A 104 14.63 -3.94 -11.79
N ARG A 105 15.04 -5.19 -11.97
CA ARG A 105 14.56 -6.01 -13.09
C ARG A 105 13.34 -6.82 -12.64
N PRO A 106 12.14 -6.57 -13.16
CA PRO A 106 10.96 -7.32 -12.76
C PRO A 106 11.08 -8.78 -13.24
N VAL A 107 10.88 -9.72 -12.33
CA VAL A 107 10.69 -11.15 -12.63
C VAL A 107 9.20 -11.45 -12.74
N ILE A 108 8.41 -10.88 -11.83
CA ILE A 108 6.95 -10.85 -11.89
C ILE A 108 6.53 -9.39 -11.69
N PRO A 109 6.15 -8.67 -12.75
CA PRO A 109 5.75 -7.27 -12.63
C PRO A 109 4.43 -7.16 -11.88
N SER A 110 4.32 -6.14 -11.02
CA SER A 110 3.04 -5.73 -10.43
C SER A 110 2.76 -4.32 -10.94
N GLU A 111 1.58 -4.10 -11.53
CA GLU A 111 1.18 -2.79 -12.08
C GLU A 111 1.21 -1.67 -11.02
N ASN A 112 1.16 -2.04 -9.73
CA ASN A 112 1.09 -1.12 -8.59
C ASN A 112 2.46 -0.84 -7.92
N PHE A 113 3.58 -1.21 -8.54
CA PHE A 113 4.90 -0.92 -7.99
C PHE A 113 5.53 0.30 -8.67
N PRO A 114 5.58 1.47 -8.00
CA PRO A 114 6.00 2.72 -8.65
C PRO A 114 7.53 2.85 -8.82
N TYR A 115 8.31 1.95 -8.21
CA TYR A 115 9.77 2.04 -8.14
C TYR A 115 10.43 1.20 -9.24
N ASN A 116 11.50 1.73 -9.82
CA ASN A 116 12.32 1.01 -10.81
C ASN A 116 13.79 0.95 -10.41
N VAL A 117 14.18 1.51 -9.26
CA VAL A 117 15.55 1.45 -8.74
C VAL A 117 15.61 1.24 -7.23
N LEU A 118 16.71 0.67 -6.78
CA LEU A 118 17.14 0.60 -5.39
C LEU A 118 18.49 1.29 -5.23
N TRP A 119 18.67 2.07 -4.17
CA TRP A 119 19.99 2.45 -3.72
C TRP A 119 20.41 1.54 -2.56
N ILE A 120 21.32 0.61 -2.80
CA ILE A 120 21.86 -0.26 -1.75
C ILE A 120 22.91 0.52 -0.95
N LEU A 121 22.59 0.79 0.32
CA LEU A 121 23.45 1.53 1.24
C LEU A 121 24.46 0.61 1.93
N ASN A 122 23.97 -0.52 2.42
CA ASN A 122 24.77 -1.50 3.10
C ASN A 122 24.27 -2.92 2.78
N THR A 123 25.21 -3.86 2.69
CA THR A 123 24.92 -5.28 2.54
C THR A 123 25.60 -6.05 3.67
N THR A 124 24.84 -6.89 4.33
CA THR A 124 25.31 -7.94 5.25
C THR A 124 25.12 -9.30 4.61
N ASP A 125 25.54 -10.38 5.26
CA ASP A 125 25.41 -11.73 4.72
C ASP A 125 23.94 -12.14 4.49
N GLU A 126 23.02 -11.69 5.35
CA GLU A 126 21.60 -12.08 5.32
C GLU A 126 20.64 -10.98 4.85
N THR A 127 21.05 -9.72 4.95
CA THR A 127 20.17 -8.56 4.69
C THR A 127 20.87 -7.45 3.93
N TYR A 128 20.11 -6.67 3.17
CA TYR A 128 20.59 -5.40 2.61
C TYR A 128 19.64 -4.27 2.99
N THR A 129 20.23 -3.12 3.31
CA THR A 129 19.51 -1.89 3.58
C THR A 129 19.57 -1.03 2.32
N ALA A 130 18.40 -0.67 1.80
CA ALA A 130 18.30 0.10 0.57
C ALA A 130 17.20 1.17 0.64
N LEU A 131 17.40 2.23 -0.13
CA LEU A 131 16.35 3.20 -0.45
C LEU A 131 15.63 2.73 -1.72
N VAL A 132 14.30 2.83 -1.72
CA VAL A 132 13.52 2.62 -2.94
C VAL A 132 13.37 3.94 -3.68
N GLY A 133 13.45 3.89 -5.00
CA GLY A 133 13.38 5.10 -5.81
C GLY A 133 12.85 4.85 -7.21
N SER A 134 12.72 5.95 -7.94
CA SER A 134 12.31 5.94 -9.33
C SER A 134 13.23 6.83 -10.13
N CYS A 135 13.78 6.30 -11.22
CA CYS A 135 14.51 7.04 -12.24
C CYS A 135 13.63 7.28 -13.45
N ALA A 136 13.73 8.46 -14.04
CA ALA A 136 13.05 8.80 -15.28
C ALA A 136 14.00 9.56 -16.22
N PRO A 137 13.81 9.46 -17.55
CA PRO A 137 14.37 10.44 -18.48
C PRO A 137 13.98 11.86 -18.07
N ARG A 138 14.82 12.85 -18.37
CA ARG A 138 14.53 14.26 -18.04
C ARG A 138 13.20 14.79 -18.64
N SER A 139 12.70 14.17 -19.71
CA SER A 139 11.43 14.51 -20.34
C SER A 139 10.19 13.90 -19.65
N GLU A 140 10.40 13.00 -18.69
CA GLU A 140 9.34 12.24 -18.03
C GLU A 140 9.34 12.48 -16.53
N ALA A 141 8.25 12.10 -15.87
CA ALA A 141 8.11 12.24 -14.43
C ALA A 141 8.41 10.91 -13.71
N ALA A 142 9.33 10.95 -12.76
CA ALA A 142 9.61 9.86 -11.84
C ALA A 142 8.47 9.72 -10.81
N ARG A 143 7.92 8.51 -10.67
CA ARG A 143 6.80 8.23 -9.76
C ARG A 143 7.29 7.56 -8.48
N LEU A 144 6.88 8.09 -7.34
CA LEU A 144 7.05 7.48 -6.03
C LEU A 144 5.66 7.16 -5.45
N ARG A 145 5.60 6.58 -4.24
CA ARG A 145 4.33 6.11 -3.66
C ARG A 145 3.24 7.19 -3.56
N ASN A 146 3.62 8.36 -3.06
CA ASN A 146 2.69 9.44 -2.73
C ASN A 146 3.02 10.73 -3.49
N LEU A 147 4.01 10.72 -4.39
CA LEU A 147 4.50 11.93 -5.05
C LEU A 147 5.07 11.61 -6.41
N THR A 148 5.06 12.61 -7.27
CA THR A 148 5.64 12.59 -8.60
C THR A 148 6.69 13.67 -8.67
N ALA A 149 7.89 13.32 -9.12
CA ALA A 149 8.98 14.27 -9.28
C ALA A 149 9.18 14.55 -10.77
N SER A 150 9.31 15.81 -11.16
CA SER A 150 9.57 16.23 -12.56
C SER A 150 10.76 17.18 -12.58
N LEU A 151 11.74 16.91 -13.44
CA LEU A 151 12.93 17.74 -13.59
C LEU A 151 12.77 18.63 -14.84
N ARG A 152 12.89 19.94 -14.69
CA ARG A 152 12.89 20.93 -15.78
C ARG A 152 14.10 21.83 -15.67
N ASP A 153 14.27 22.74 -16.63
CA ASP A 153 15.38 23.70 -16.65
C ASP A 153 15.41 24.57 -15.38
N GLU A 154 14.24 24.94 -14.85
CA GLU A 154 14.12 25.67 -13.58
C GLU A 154 14.48 24.87 -12.32
N GLY A 155 14.53 23.53 -12.40
CA GLY A 155 14.82 22.66 -11.26
C GLY A 155 13.87 21.47 -11.13
N LEU A 156 14.07 20.69 -10.07
CA LEU A 156 13.21 19.58 -9.68
C LEU A 156 11.96 20.11 -8.97
N THR A 157 10.80 19.64 -9.41
CA THR A 157 9.51 19.91 -8.77
C THR A 157 8.90 18.61 -8.27
N LEU A 158 8.48 18.60 -7.00
CA LEU A 158 7.76 17.49 -6.39
C LEU A 158 6.28 17.83 -6.30
N ARG A 159 5.41 16.94 -6.77
CA ARG A 159 3.96 17.14 -6.79
C ARG A 159 3.23 15.95 -6.17
N THR A 160 2.26 16.23 -5.31
CA THR A 160 1.27 15.25 -4.84
C THR A 160 -0.14 15.80 -5.01
N THR A 161 -1.09 14.92 -5.27
CA THR A 161 -2.51 15.29 -5.35
C THR A 161 -3.32 14.26 -4.59
N VAL A 162 -4.17 14.72 -3.67
CA VAL A 162 -5.07 13.87 -2.89
C VAL A 162 -6.49 14.35 -3.00
N THR A 163 -7.44 13.41 -3.04
CA THR A 163 -8.85 13.72 -2.89
C THR A 163 -9.25 13.50 -1.43
N VAL A 164 -9.83 14.53 -0.81
CA VAL A 164 -10.30 14.48 0.59
C VAL A 164 -11.81 14.71 0.63
N LEU A 165 -12.50 13.92 1.46
CA LEU A 165 -13.93 14.02 1.69
C LEU A 165 -14.22 14.97 2.86
N ARG A 166 -15.35 15.68 2.80
CA ARG A 166 -15.78 16.57 3.88
C ARG A 166 -15.96 15.79 5.18
N GLY A 167 -15.40 16.30 6.27
CA GLY A 167 -15.40 15.64 7.58
C GLY A 167 -14.33 14.55 7.73
N SER A 168 -13.45 14.36 6.74
CA SER A 168 -12.41 13.33 6.75
C SER A 168 -11.00 13.93 6.69
N SER A 169 -10.01 13.08 6.93
CA SER A 169 -8.59 13.37 6.78
C SER A 169 -7.87 12.30 5.97
N VAL A 170 -6.77 12.68 5.31
CA VAL A 170 -5.89 11.80 4.53
C VAL A 170 -4.45 12.05 4.94
N GLY A 171 -3.77 11.00 5.42
CA GLY A 171 -2.36 11.05 5.78
C GLY A 171 -1.44 10.59 4.64
N LEU A 172 -0.42 11.38 4.33
CA LEU A 172 0.59 11.11 3.29
C LEU A 172 1.98 10.76 3.85
N GLY A 173 2.07 10.55 5.17
CA GLY A 173 3.33 10.27 5.87
C GLY A 173 4.07 11.54 6.28
N TRP A 174 4.23 12.51 5.38
CA TRP A 174 4.88 13.81 5.64
C TRP A 174 3.90 14.96 5.90
N MET A 175 2.62 14.73 5.62
CA MET A 175 1.55 15.70 5.81
C MET A 175 0.22 14.99 6.10
N ASN A 176 -0.66 15.64 6.84
CA ASN A 176 -2.06 15.25 6.98
C ASN A 176 -2.97 16.34 6.38
N VAL A 177 -3.91 15.95 5.52
CA VAL A 177 -4.86 16.86 4.88
C VAL A 177 -6.23 16.62 5.44
N THR A 178 -6.86 17.64 6.00
CA THR A 178 -8.21 17.57 6.59
C THR A 178 -9.14 18.52 5.86
N TYR A 179 -10.36 18.10 5.55
CA TYR A 179 -11.34 18.96 4.89
C TYR A 179 -12.59 19.11 5.75
N GLN A 180 -12.82 20.31 6.30
CA GLN A 180 -13.97 20.63 7.14
C GLN A 180 -14.46 22.06 6.90
N ASN A 181 -15.78 22.28 6.98
CA ASN A 181 -16.39 23.62 6.89
C ASN A 181 -15.90 24.48 5.72
N GLU A 182 -15.72 23.89 4.53
CA GLU A 182 -15.23 24.58 3.32
C GLU A 182 -13.77 25.07 3.41
N THR A 183 -13.05 24.59 4.43
CA THR A 183 -11.63 24.84 4.64
C THR A 183 -10.85 23.55 4.56
N VAL A 184 -9.75 23.59 3.82
CA VAL A 184 -8.73 22.55 3.82
C VAL A 184 -7.64 22.96 4.81
N GLU A 185 -7.33 22.08 5.75
CA GLU A 185 -6.20 22.22 6.67
C GLU A 185 -5.10 21.23 6.29
N LEU A 186 -3.89 21.73 6.16
CA LEU A 186 -2.68 20.96 5.87
C LEU A 186 -1.79 21.00 7.11
N ASP A 187 -1.59 19.86 7.76
CA ASP A 187 -0.60 19.73 8.83
C ASP A 187 0.67 19.11 8.23
N VAL A 188 1.63 19.97 7.88
CA VAL A 188 2.87 19.60 7.18
C VAL A 188 4.00 19.44 8.19
N LYS A 189 4.61 18.25 8.24
CA LYS A 189 5.75 17.99 9.13
C LYS A 189 6.91 18.95 8.85
N GLY A 190 7.36 19.66 9.87
CA GLY A 190 8.47 20.62 9.75
C GLY A 190 8.08 22.04 9.30
N LEU A 191 6.80 22.26 8.96
CA LEU A 191 6.24 23.57 8.62
C LEU A 191 5.14 24.01 9.59
N GLY A 192 4.30 23.06 10.01
CA GLY A 192 3.11 23.31 10.83
C GLY A 192 1.84 23.35 9.99
N ARG A 193 0.82 24.06 10.50
CA ARG A 193 -0.51 24.10 9.89
C ARG A 193 -0.64 25.22 8.88
N LEU A 194 -1.15 24.88 7.70
CA LEU A 194 -1.63 25.81 6.68
C LEU A 194 -3.13 25.61 6.49
N SER A 195 -3.86 26.69 6.24
CA SER A 195 -5.29 26.64 5.95
C SER A 195 -5.56 27.37 4.64
N LEU A 196 -6.40 26.79 3.79
CA LEU A 196 -6.86 27.38 2.55
C LEU A 196 -8.34 27.05 2.34
N GLY A 197 -9.11 27.99 1.81
CA GLY A 197 -10.48 27.76 1.36
C GLY A 197 -10.53 26.88 0.11
N VAL A 198 -11.71 26.34 -0.21
CA VAL A 198 -11.92 25.57 -1.46
C VAL A 198 -11.82 26.49 -2.68
N GLY A 199 -10.93 26.18 -3.61
CA GLY A 199 -10.65 27.03 -4.79
C GLY A 199 -9.54 28.04 -4.57
N GLU A 200 -8.92 28.05 -3.39
CA GLU A 200 -7.81 28.93 -3.06
C GLU A 200 -6.45 28.25 -3.23
N GLU A 201 -5.42 29.09 -3.28
CA GLU A 201 -4.02 28.71 -3.25
C GLU A 201 -3.36 29.36 -2.04
N VAL A 202 -2.47 28.61 -1.37
CA VAL A 202 -1.59 29.15 -0.33
C VAL A 202 -0.16 28.74 -0.62
N SER A 203 0.78 29.65 -0.37
CA SER A 203 2.22 29.37 -0.49
C SER A 203 2.95 29.59 0.82
N ALA A 204 3.95 28.76 1.10
CA ALA A 204 4.80 28.86 2.28
C ALA A 204 6.25 28.50 1.95
N ASP A 205 7.19 28.97 2.77
CA ASP A 205 8.59 28.50 2.71
C ASP A 205 8.74 27.17 3.44
N PHE A 206 9.17 26.15 2.71
CA PHE A 206 9.43 24.80 3.21
C PHE A 206 10.91 24.49 3.12
N GLY A 207 11.68 24.95 4.12
CA GLY A 207 13.11 24.66 4.21
C GLY A 207 13.91 25.31 3.09
N GLY A 208 13.57 26.55 2.72
CA GLY A 208 14.21 27.29 1.62
C GLY A 208 13.59 27.04 0.25
N TYR A 209 12.60 26.15 0.15
CA TYR A 209 11.88 25.86 -1.09
C TYR A 209 10.44 26.36 -1.00
N ARG A 210 9.90 26.85 -2.13
CA ARG A 210 8.49 27.25 -2.18
C ARG A 210 7.60 26.01 -2.17
N LEU A 211 6.73 25.93 -1.18
CA LEU A 211 5.59 25.01 -1.16
C LEU A 211 4.35 25.79 -1.59
N VAL A 212 3.63 25.27 -2.56
CA VAL A 212 2.35 25.79 -3.03
C VAL A 212 1.31 24.70 -2.85
N ALA A 213 0.21 25.03 -2.18
CA ALA A 213 -0.93 24.15 -2.05
C ALA A 213 -2.16 24.80 -2.66
N GLU A 214 -2.83 24.05 -3.54
CA GLU A 214 -4.02 24.47 -4.27
C GLU A 214 -5.15 23.51 -3.93
N SER A 215 -6.35 24.05 -3.71
CA SER A 215 -7.54 23.23 -3.51
C SER A 215 -8.54 23.44 -4.65
N LEU A 216 -9.16 22.36 -5.12
CA LEU A 216 -10.14 22.39 -6.19
C LEU A 216 -11.33 21.49 -5.85
N SER A 217 -12.54 22.06 -5.86
CA SER A 217 -13.76 21.27 -5.70
C SER A 217 -13.94 20.34 -6.90
N VAL A 218 -14.15 19.04 -6.63
CA VAL A 218 -14.39 18.02 -7.67
C VAL A 218 -15.74 17.33 -7.52
N GLY A 219 -16.60 17.84 -6.63
CA GLY A 219 -17.94 17.35 -6.42
C GLY A 219 -18.46 17.67 -5.02
N PRO A 220 -19.72 17.29 -4.72
CA PRO A 220 -20.33 17.56 -3.42
C PRO A 220 -19.52 16.95 -2.29
N GLY A 221 -18.96 17.80 -1.42
CA GLY A 221 -18.14 17.36 -0.29
C GLY A 221 -16.81 16.70 -0.66
N ARG A 222 -16.29 16.90 -1.89
CA ARG A 222 -15.02 16.33 -2.35
C ARG A 222 -14.10 17.43 -2.87
N VAL A 223 -12.86 17.46 -2.36
CA VAL A 223 -11.86 18.44 -2.77
C VAL A 223 -10.58 17.72 -3.16
N ASN A 224 -10.02 18.07 -4.31
CA ASN A 224 -8.67 17.72 -4.68
C ASN A 224 -7.72 18.78 -4.12
N VAL A 225 -6.71 18.33 -3.39
CA VAL A 225 -5.64 19.17 -2.87
C VAL A 225 -4.37 18.78 -3.60
N THR A 226 -3.80 19.72 -4.36
CA THR A 226 -2.51 19.55 -5.01
C THR A 226 -1.46 20.31 -4.22
N ILE A 227 -0.37 19.65 -3.86
CA ILE A 227 0.79 20.28 -3.24
C ILE A 227 1.98 20.14 -4.17
N THR A 228 2.65 21.26 -4.41
CA THR A 228 3.84 21.38 -5.24
C THR A 228 4.96 21.97 -4.40
N VAL A 229 6.13 21.32 -4.40
CA VAL A 229 7.34 21.79 -3.73
C VAL A 229 8.44 21.98 -4.77
N GLY A 230 9.00 23.18 -4.86
CA GLY A 230 10.08 23.51 -5.78
C GLY A 230 10.06 24.97 -6.24
N PRO A 231 10.95 25.36 -7.15
CA PRO A 231 11.98 24.50 -7.76
C PRO A 231 13.11 24.19 -6.78
N ILE A 232 13.54 22.93 -6.75
CA ILE A 232 14.74 22.46 -6.05
C ILE A 232 15.89 22.41 -7.08
N PRO A 233 17.12 22.82 -6.75
CA PRO A 233 18.26 22.74 -7.67
C PRO A 233 18.39 21.39 -8.37
N ALA A 234 18.65 21.43 -9.68
CA ALA A 234 18.79 20.25 -10.54
C ALA A 234 20.17 19.58 -10.37
N GLU A 235 20.54 19.27 -9.13
CA GLU A 235 21.84 18.70 -8.79
C GLU A 235 21.70 17.41 -7.96
N THR A 236 22.78 16.63 -7.96
CA THR A 236 22.86 15.45 -7.10
C THR A 236 23.03 15.91 -5.65
N ALA A 237 22.07 15.59 -4.80
CA ALA A 237 22.01 16.08 -3.43
C ALA A 237 21.39 15.05 -2.48
N ASP A 238 21.82 15.09 -1.21
CA ASP A 238 21.29 14.30 -0.11
C ASP A 238 20.51 15.20 0.85
N PHE A 239 19.21 14.94 0.95
CA PHE A 239 18.27 15.71 1.76
C PHE A 239 17.88 14.98 3.04
N SER A 240 18.47 13.82 3.35
CA SER A 240 18.04 12.97 4.49
C SER A 240 18.06 13.66 5.85
N ALA A 241 18.93 14.65 6.05
CA ALA A 241 19.01 15.45 7.28
C ALA A 241 18.22 16.77 7.22
N GLU A 242 17.65 17.12 6.06
CA GLU A 242 16.94 18.37 5.82
C GLU A 242 15.42 18.22 6.01
N LYS A 243 14.69 19.34 6.04
CA LYS A 243 13.22 19.31 6.05
C LYS A 243 12.66 18.62 4.80
N LEU A 244 13.32 18.79 3.66
CA LEU A 244 12.98 18.10 2.41
C LEU A 244 13.15 16.57 2.52
N GLY A 245 13.99 16.12 3.45
CA GLY A 245 14.16 14.73 3.89
C GLY A 245 12.89 14.02 4.33
N ALA A 246 11.82 14.77 4.66
CA ALA A 246 10.51 14.19 4.92
C ALA A 246 9.77 13.74 3.64
N LEU A 247 10.09 14.33 2.48
CA LEU A 247 9.48 14.00 1.18
C LEU A 247 10.37 13.06 0.38
N ILE A 248 11.67 13.36 0.31
CA ILE A 248 12.66 12.62 -0.49
C ILE A 248 13.98 12.56 0.27
N SER A 249 14.68 11.42 0.24
CA SER A 249 16.00 11.31 0.90
C SER A 249 17.12 11.83 0.01
N ARG A 250 17.09 11.53 -1.28
CA ARG A 250 18.21 11.78 -2.18
C ARG A 250 17.73 11.97 -3.61
N VAL A 251 18.47 12.80 -4.34
CA VAL A 251 18.31 13.00 -5.78
C VAL A 251 19.64 12.72 -6.46
N LEU A 252 19.60 11.98 -7.57
CA LEU A 252 20.70 11.87 -8.49
C LEU A 252 20.31 12.49 -9.82
N VAL A 253 21.17 13.35 -10.32
CA VAL A 253 21.01 13.94 -11.65
C VAL A 253 22.16 13.48 -12.52
N GLU A 254 21.84 12.76 -13.58
CA GLU A 254 22.76 12.36 -14.63
C GLU A 254 22.45 13.14 -15.92
N GLU A 255 23.24 12.95 -16.97
CA GLU A 255 23.10 13.69 -18.24
C GLU A 255 21.71 13.50 -18.86
N ASN A 256 21.20 12.26 -18.92
CA ASN A 256 19.96 11.92 -19.64
C ASN A 256 18.79 11.51 -18.73
N ARG A 257 19.05 11.31 -17.44
CA ARG A 257 18.05 10.83 -16.47
C ARG A 257 18.27 11.45 -15.11
N TYR A 258 17.27 11.33 -14.27
CA TYR A 258 17.36 11.66 -12.86
C TYR A 258 16.65 10.60 -12.04
N CYS A 259 17.09 10.43 -10.80
CA CYS A 259 16.56 9.46 -9.86
C CYS A 259 16.19 10.14 -8.56
N VAL A 260 15.04 9.77 -8.00
CA VAL A 260 14.55 10.30 -6.73
C VAL A 260 14.25 9.13 -5.81
N PHE A 261 14.69 9.24 -4.55
CA PHE A 261 14.58 8.17 -3.56
C PHE A 261 13.67 8.56 -2.41
N GLU A 262 12.88 7.59 -1.92
CA GLU A 262 12.01 7.77 -0.76
C GLU A 262 12.82 8.05 0.52
N PRO A 263 12.20 8.71 1.51
CA PRO A 263 12.87 9.06 2.76
C PRO A 263 13.16 7.83 3.65
N GLU A 264 12.33 6.79 3.54
CA GLU A 264 12.42 5.60 4.39
C GLU A 264 13.40 4.56 3.82
N THR A 265 14.43 4.23 4.60
CA THR A 265 15.26 3.06 4.34
C THR A 265 14.49 1.79 4.60
N ARG A 266 14.58 0.82 3.69
CA ARG A 266 13.97 -0.49 3.83
C ARG A 266 15.04 -1.55 4.01
N THR A 267 14.81 -2.45 4.96
CA THR A 267 15.64 -3.63 5.15
C THR A 267 15.00 -4.81 4.44
N PHE A 268 15.72 -5.37 3.48
CA PHE A 268 15.28 -6.53 2.73
C PHE A 268 16.07 -7.75 3.16
N LYS A 269 15.38 -8.89 3.31
CA LYS A 269 16.04 -10.18 3.49
C LYS A 269 16.52 -10.71 2.15
N ARG A 270 17.76 -11.23 2.10
CA ARG A 270 18.24 -12.03 0.97
C ARG A 270 17.45 -13.34 0.94
N THR A 271 16.44 -13.43 0.09
CA THR A 271 15.54 -14.60 0.03
C THR A 271 16.09 -15.69 -0.88
N LEU A 272 16.66 -15.33 -2.04
CA LEU A 272 17.32 -16.27 -2.94
C LEU A 272 18.40 -15.58 -3.77
N ARG A 273 19.55 -16.24 -3.95
CA ARG A 273 20.60 -15.86 -4.90
C ARG A 273 20.32 -16.55 -6.23
N ILE A 274 20.12 -15.78 -7.30
CA ILE A 274 19.99 -16.30 -8.67
C ILE A 274 21.17 -15.73 -9.47
N GLY A 275 22.21 -16.56 -9.67
CA GLY A 275 23.48 -16.09 -10.24
C GLY A 275 24.14 -15.03 -9.37
N ASP A 276 24.34 -13.83 -9.93
CA ASP A 276 24.91 -12.66 -9.26
C ASP A 276 23.85 -11.60 -8.91
N ALA A 277 22.57 -11.98 -8.78
CA ALA A 277 21.49 -11.09 -8.36
C ALA A 277 20.67 -11.66 -7.20
N TYR A 278 20.10 -10.78 -6.38
CA TYR A 278 19.19 -11.09 -5.29
C TYR A 278 17.75 -10.80 -5.66
N VAL A 279 16.85 -11.67 -5.18
CA VAL A 279 15.40 -11.46 -5.26
C VAL A 279 14.94 -10.50 -4.16
N VAL A 280 14.35 -9.38 -4.56
CA VAL A 280 13.61 -8.44 -3.72
C VAL A 280 12.16 -8.91 -3.73
N VAL A 281 11.67 -9.40 -2.60
CA VAL A 281 10.29 -9.84 -2.39
C VAL A 281 9.56 -8.71 -1.66
N ARG A 282 8.51 -8.16 -2.27
CA ARG A 282 7.55 -7.34 -1.52
C ARG A 282 6.46 -8.25 -0.95
N GLY A 283 6.35 -8.27 0.38
CA GLY A 283 5.17 -8.75 1.11
C GLY A 283 4.25 -7.60 1.50
#